data_AF-A0A8H7AF14-F1
#
_entry.id   AF-A0A8H7AF14-F1
#
_cell.length_a   1.000
_cell.length_b   1.000
_cell.length_c   1.000
_cell.angle_alpha   90.00
_cell.angle_beta   90.00
_cell.angle_gamma   90.00
#
_symmetry.space_group_name_H-M   'P 1'
#
loop_
_entity.id
_entity.type
_entity.pdbx_description
1 polymer ?
#
loop_
_entity_poly.entity_id
_entity_poly.type
_entity_poly.pdbx_seq_one_letter_code
_entity_poly.pdbx_strand_id
1 'polypeptide(L)'
;MADNSKPEFVSTSETLTEIEGEWGYRYTVVIYRMGKAFYRGKSHARYRSQKDLDLEDIYESTLIPTAQPHPIFPKHFTQSPELFLSIII
;
A
#
# COMPACT_ATOMS: atom_id res chain seq x y z
N MET A 1 -14.72 -15.53 -8.07
CA MET A 1 -14.23 -15.54 -9.47
C MET A 1 -12.94 -14.72 -9.46
N ALA A 2 -11.80 -15.35 -9.77
CA ALA A 2 -10.53 -14.62 -9.81
C ALA A 2 -10.56 -13.67 -11.01
N ASP A 3 -10.35 -12.39 -10.74
CA ASP A 3 -10.16 -11.39 -11.78
C ASP A 3 -8.82 -11.68 -12.48
N ASN A 4 -8.86 -12.12 -13.75
CA ASN A 4 -7.66 -12.43 -14.56
C ASN A 4 -6.92 -11.16 -15.03
N SER A 5 -7.23 -10.00 -14.46
CA SER A 5 -6.48 -8.77 -14.67
C SER A 5 -5.02 -8.97 -14.30
N LYS A 6 -4.10 -8.58 -15.20
CA LYS A 6 -2.68 -8.52 -14.86
C LYS A 6 -2.48 -7.58 -13.66
N PRO A 7 -1.64 -7.95 -12.69
CA PRO A 7 -1.35 -7.09 -11.56
C PRO A 7 -0.60 -5.84 -11.99
N GLU A 8 -1.01 -4.72 -11.44
CA GLU A 8 -0.30 -3.46 -11.53
C GLU A 8 0.36 -3.19 -10.16
N PHE A 9 1.68 -3.26 -10.10
CA PHE A 9 2.43 -2.97 -8.87
C PHE A 9 2.54 -1.46 -8.66
N VAL A 10 2.09 -0.98 -7.52
CA VAL A 10 1.99 0.45 -7.20
C VAL A 10 3.17 0.90 -6.34
N SER A 11 3.46 0.15 -5.29
CA SER A 11 4.48 0.53 -4.32
C SER A 11 5.03 -0.69 -3.58
N THR A 12 6.25 -0.55 -3.07
CA THR A 12 6.91 -1.54 -2.21
C THR A 12 7.55 -0.84 -1.02
N SER A 13 7.60 -1.51 0.12
CA SER A 13 8.28 -1.03 1.32
C SER A 13 8.79 -2.20 2.15
N GLU A 14 10.05 -2.14 2.57
CA GLU A 14 10.62 -3.15 3.46
C GLU A 14 10.12 -2.93 4.90
N THR A 15 9.69 -4.02 5.54
CA THR A 15 9.44 -4.05 6.97
C THR A 15 10.63 -4.67 7.67
N LEU A 16 11.20 -3.91 8.60
CA LEU A 16 12.28 -4.36 9.48
C LEU A 16 11.70 -4.72 10.85
N THR A 17 12.38 -5.60 11.57
CA THR A 17 12.05 -5.98 12.94
C THR A 17 13.33 -6.13 13.74
N GLU A 18 13.26 -5.88 15.05
CA GLU A 18 14.37 -6.14 15.93
C GLU A 18 14.57 -7.66 16.10
N ILE A 19 15.80 -8.12 15.89
CA ILE A 19 16.26 -9.50 16.06
C ILE A 19 17.56 -9.41 16.84
N GLU A 20 17.56 -9.93 18.08
CA GLU A 20 18.77 -9.98 18.92
C GLU A 20 19.47 -8.62 19.14
N GLY A 21 18.71 -7.52 19.17
CA GLY A 21 19.23 -6.16 19.38
C GLY A 21 19.66 -5.43 18.11
N GLU A 22 19.50 -6.05 16.94
CA GLU A 22 19.74 -5.42 15.63
C GLU A 22 18.47 -5.35 14.78
N TRP A 23 18.35 -4.32 13.94
CA TRP A 23 17.25 -4.21 12.98
C TRP A 23 17.50 -5.12 11.77
N GLY A 24 16.75 -6.22 11.70
CA GLY A 24 16.80 -7.18 10.60
C GLY A 24 15.65 -7.03 9.62
N TYR A 25 15.86 -7.48 8.38
CA TYR A 25 14.78 -7.60 7.39
C TYR A 25 13.76 -8.66 7.83
N ARG A 26 12.46 -8.34 7.73
CA ARG A 26 11.38 -9.28 8.04
C ARG A 26 10.60 -9.72 6.81
N TYR A 27 10.07 -8.76 6.05
CA TYR A 27 9.32 -9.01 4.81
C TYR A 27 9.19 -7.70 4.02
N THR A 28 8.78 -7.79 2.77
CA THR A 28 8.42 -6.65 1.92
C THR A 28 6.91 -6.53 1.84
N VAL A 29 6.38 -5.33 2.08
CA VAL A 29 4.99 -4.97 1.77
C VAL A 29 4.91 -4.57 0.31
N VAL A 30 3.97 -5.16 -0.41
CA VAL A 30 3.69 -4.84 -1.81
C VAL A 30 2.27 -4.30 -1.91
N ILE A 31 2.10 -3.10 -2.42
CA ILE A 31 0.78 -2.56 -2.79
C ILE A 31 0.61 -2.78 -4.28
N TYR A 32 -0.43 -3.51 -4.64
CA TYR A 32 -0.73 -3.82 -6.04
C TYR A 32 -2.23 -3.73 -6.31
N ARG A 33 -2.57 -3.53 -7.56
CA ARG A 33 -3.93 -3.40 -8.04
C ARG A 33 -4.26 -4.56 -8.97
N MET A 34 -5.43 -5.14 -8.78
CA MET A 34 -6.05 -6.05 -9.74
C MET A 34 -7.45 -5.52 -10.06
N GLY A 35 -7.69 -5.20 -11.33
CA GLY A 35 -8.92 -4.57 -11.78
C GLY A 35 -9.17 -3.21 -11.12
N LYS A 36 -10.18 -3.11 -10.28
CA LYS A 36 -10.53 -1.88 -9.53
C LYS A 36 -10.16 -1.93 -8.04
N ALA A 37 -9.64 -3.06 -7.58
CA ALA A 37 -9.34 -3.31 -6.18
C ALA A 37 -7.85 -3.14 -5.91
N PHE A 38 -7.53 -2.55 -4.76
CA PHE A 38 -6.17 -2.48 -4.24
C PHE A 38 -5.97 -3.57 -3.19
N TYR A 39 -4.78 -4.15 -3.20
CA TYR A 39 -4.38 -5.22 -2.31
C TYR A 39 -3.08 -4.85 -1.61
N ARG A 40 -2.97 -5.28 -0.36
CA ARG A 40 -1.75 -5.23 0.43
C ARG A 40 -1.21 -6.66 0.54
N GLY A 41 -0.12 -6.91 -0.16
CA GLY A 41 0.64 -8.15 -0.13
C GLY A 41 1.80 -8.11 0.87
N LYS A 42 2.20 -9.28 1.37
CA LYS A 42 3.51 -9.50 2.01
C LYS A 42 4.30 -10.52 1.19
N SER A 43 5.59 -10.26 1.04
CA SER A 43 6.55 -11.13 0.35
C SER A 43 7.80 -11.32 1.20
N HIS A 44 8.42 -12.51 1.12
CA HIS A 44 9.73 -12.77 1.74
C HIS A 44 10.90 -12.29 0.88
N ALA A 45 10.64 -11.89 -0.37
CA ALA A 45 11.66 -11.43 -1.30
C ALA A 45 11.96 -9.94 -1.13
N ARG A 46 13.22 -9.59 -1.39
CA ARG A 46 13.71 -8.21 -1.46
C ARG A 46 13.88 -7.82 -2.92
N TYR A 47 13.15 -6.81 -3.36
CA TYR A 47 13.14 -6.37 -4.75
C TYR A 47 14.06 -5.18 -4.94
N ARG A 48 14.88 -5.21 -6.00
CA ARG A 48 15.73 -4.07 -6.38
C ARG A 48 14.97 -3.07 -7.24
N SER A 49 13.99 -3.55 -7.98
CA SER A 49 13.13 -2.75 -8.85
C SER A 49 11.72 -3.33 -8.93
N GLN A 50 10.77 -2.53 -9.41
CA GLN A 50 9.40 -3.01 -9.65
C GLN A 50 9.31 -4.10 -10.73
N LYS A 51 10.33 -4.24 -11.59
CA LYS A 51 10.34 -5.27 -12.65
C LYS A 51 10.64 -6.66 -12.09
N ASP A 52 11.24 -6.71 -10.90
CA ASP A 52 11.60 -7.97 -10.22
C ASP A 52 10.43 -8.51 -9.40
N LEU A 53 9.31 -7.77 -9.31
CA LEU A 53 8.13 -8.18 -8.56
C LEU A 53 7.39 -9.30 -9.29
N ASP A 54 7.24 -10.42 -8.58
CA ASP A 54 6.34 -11.50 -8.96
C ASP A 54 5.22 -11.62 -7.93
N LEU A 55 4.01 -11.93 -8.40
CA LEU A 55 2.87 -12.19 -7.55
C LEU A 55 2.99 -13.55 -6.84
N GLU A 56 3.75 -14.49 -7.42
CA GLU A 56 4.03 -15.80 -6.80
C GLU A 56 4.82 -15.69 -5.50
N ASP A 57 5.60 -14.63 -5.32
CA ASP A 57 6.34 -14.36 -4.08
C ASP A 57 5.46 -13.86 -2.94
N ILE A 58 4.22 -13.43 -3.24
CA ILE A 58 3.29 -12.86 -2.27
C ILE A 58 2.58 -13.99 -1.53
N TYR A 59 3.02 -14.27 -0.30
CA TYR A 59 2.47 -15.35 0.53
C TYR A 59 1.20 -14.95 1.31
N GLU A 60 0.95 -13.65 1.48
CA GLU A 60 -0.25 -13.13 2.15
C GLU A 60 -0.77 -11.93 1.37
N SER A 61 -2.07 -11.90 1.09
CA SER A 61 -2.70 -10.75 0.44
C SER A 61 -4.01 -10.39 1.12
N THR A 62 -4.17 -9.11 1.44
CA THR A 62 -5.38 -8.54 2.03
C THR A 62 -5.95 -7.46 1.12
N LEU A 63 -7.24 -7.55 0.80
CA LEU A 63 -7.96 -6.48 0.10
C LEU A 63 -7.93 -5.21 0.95
N ILE A 64 -7.46 -4.10 0.37
CA ILE A 64 -7.54 -2.79 0.99
C ILE A 64 -8.97 -2.29 0.76
N PRO A 65 -9.79 -2.13 1.82
CA PRO A 65 -11.13 -1.61 1.65
C PRO A 65 -11.05 -0.19 1.09
N THR A 66 -11.55 0.02 -0.11
CA THR A 66 -11.73 1.36 -0.68
C THR A 66 -12.97 2.04 -0.12
N ALA A 67 -13.32 1.76 1.14
CA ALA A 67 -14.33 2.53 1.85
C ALA A 67 -13.89 3.98 1.75
N GLN A 68 -14.75 4.83 1.18
CA GLN A 68 -14.48 6.25 1.06
C GLN A 68 -13.96 6.75 2.41
N PRO A 69 -12.75 7.34 2.49
CA PRO A 69 -12.28 8.01 3.69
C PRO A 69 -12.99 9.35 3.83
N HIS A 70 -14.32 9.35 3.66
CA HIS A 70 -15.19 10.37 4.20
C HIS A 70 -15.61 9.82 5.56
N PRO A 71 -14.85 10.07 6.63
CA PRO A 71 -15.47 9.97 7.94
C PRO A 71 -16.73 10.84 7.88
N ILE A 72 -17.84 10.34 8.42
CA ILE A 72 -19.05 11.14 8.57
C ILE A 72 -18.69 12.22 9.58
N PHE A 73 -18.15 13.33 9.11
CA PHE A 73 -17.84 14.46 9.97
C PHE A 73 -19.18 14.98 10.51
N PRO A 74 -19.37 15.01 11.84
CA PRO A 74 -20.50 15.72 12.42
C PRO A 74 -20.47 17.17 11.91
N LYS A 75 -21.64 17.78 11.66
CA LYS A 75 -21.78 19.15 11.11
C LYS A 75 -21.02 20.24 11.88
N HIS A 76 -20.54 19.94 13.09
CA HIS A 76 -19.83 20.84 13.98
C HIS A 76 -18.30 20.68 13.96
N PHE A 77 -17.76 19.76 13.15
CA PHE A 77 -16.32 19.70 12.93
C PHE A 77 -15.91 20.86 12.03
N THR A 78 -15.00 21.69 12.55
CA THR A 78 -14.36 22.76 11.79
C THR A 78 -13.54 22.13 10.67
N GLN A 79 -14.01 22.24 9.43
CA GLN A 79 -13.15 22.00 8.28
C GLN A 79 -12.01 23.02 8.34
N SER A 80 -10.77 22.57 8.15
CA SER A 80 -9.68 23.52 7.89
C SER A 80 -10.14 24.41 6.75
N PRO A 81 -9.96 25.74 6.84
CA PRO A 81 -10.12 26.60 5.68
C PRO A 81 -9.34 25.98 4.53
N GLU A 82 -9.93 25.97 3.33
CA GLU A 82 -9.25 25.71 2.07
C GLU A 82 -8.13 26.75 1.94
N LEU A 83 -7.02 26.54 2.63
CA LEU A 83 -5.80 27.28 2.40
C LEU A 83 -5.32 26.83 1.03
N PHE A 84 -5.78 27.60 0.04
CA PHE A 84 -5.21 27.74 -1.28
C PHE A 84 -3.74 27.27 -1.28
N LEU A 85 -3.49 26.08 -1.82
CA LEU A 85 -2.18 25.73 -2.34
C LEU A 85 -1.96 26.56 -3.62
N SER A 86 -1.84 27.89 -3.45
CA SER A 86 -1.16 28.77 -4.38
C SER A 86 0.26 28.96 -3.88
N ILE A 87 1.13 28.00 -4.18
CA ILE A 87 2.56 28.24 -4.37
C ILE A 87 2.69 28.21 -5.91
N ILE A 88 2.67 29.32 -6.64
CA ILE A 88 3.72 30.34 -6.83
C ILE A 88 5.11 29.70 -7.05
N ILE A 89 5.42 29.58 -8.35
CA ILE A 89 6.70 29.37 -9.07
C ILE A 89 7.25 27.94 -9.10
#